data_AF-A0A3L7MRZ2-F1
#
_entry.id   AF-A0A3L7MRZ2-F1
#
_cell.length_a   1.000
_cell.length_b   1.000
_cell.length_c   1.000
_cell.angle_alpha   90.00
_cell.angle_beta   90.00
_cell.angle_gamma   90.00
#
_symmetry.space_group_name_H-M   'P 1'
#
loop_
_entity.id
_entity.type
_entity.pdbx_description
1 polymer ?
#
loop_
_entity_poly.entity_id
_entity_poly.type
_entity_poly.pdbx_seq_one_letter_code
_entity_poly.pdbx_strand_id
1 'polypeptide(L)' 'IKPGIVLGSSTQNGAEVRTRPVHMYEILATIYQQLGVSTDAIFHDLSNRPMPVLSKPMRAVEELL' A
#
# COMPACT_ATOMS: atom_id res chain seq x y z
N ILE A 1 -8.58 -8.65 -17.46
CA ILE A 1 -7.36 -7.86 -17.11
C ILE A 1 -7.83 -6.47 -16.76
N LYS A 2 -7.54 -5.96 -15.55
CA LYS A 2 -7.76 -4.54 -15.25
C LYS A 2 -6.68 -3.73 -15.96
N PRO A 3 -7.01 -2.65 -16.68
CA PRO A 3 -6.01 -1.78 -17.28
C PRO A 3 -5.15 -1.13 -16.18
N GLY A 4 -3.97 -0.62 -16.57
CA GLY A 4 -3.18 0.21 -15.66
C GLY A 4 -3.98 1.45 -15.23
N ILE A 5 -3.85 1.82 -13.96
CA ILE A 5 -4.52 2.99 -13.36
C ILE A 5 -3.44 4.01 -13.00
N VAL A 6 -3.68 5.28 -13.34
CA VAL A 6 -2.80 6.40 -12.98
C VAL A 6 -3.32 7.03 -11.70
N LEU A 7 -2.48 7.06 -10.67
CA LEU A 7 -2.77 7.72 -9.39
C LEU A 7 -2.01 9.04 -9.32
N GLY A 8 -2.71 10.13 -9.56
CA GLY A 8 -2.15 11.48 -9.40
C GLY A 8 -1.05 11.82 -10.39
N SER A 9 -0.16 12.71 -9.97
CA SER A 9 1.00 13.15 -10.75
C SER A 9 2.10 13.70 -9.86
N SER A 10 3.32 13.72 -10.38
CA SER A 10 4.49 14.32 -9.74
C SER A 10 5.10 15.40 -10.63
N THR A 11 6.13 16.08 -10.12
CA THR A 11 7.07 16.82 -10.97
C THR A 11 7.74 15.89 -12.00
N GLN A 12 8.28 16.46 -13.07
CA GLN A 12 8.92 15.71 -14.16
C GLN A 12 10.07 14.82 -13.67
N ASN A 13 10.78 15.24 -12.61
CA ASN A 13 11.85 14.47 -11.98
C ASN A 13 11.37 13.56 -10.83
N GLY A 14 10.05 13.50 -10.56
CA GLY A 14 9.47 12.68 -9.50
C GLY A 14 9.75 13.15 -8.06
N ALA A 15 10.37 14.31 -7.87
CA ALA A 15 10.78 14.79 -6.55
C ALA A 15 9.60 15.17 -5.65
N GLU A 16 8.54 15.74 -6.23
CA GLU A 16 7.39 16.25 -5.47
C GLU A 16 6.07 15.74 -6.05
N VAL A 17 5.14 15.43 -5.15
CA VAL A 17 3.76 15.07 -5.51
C VAL A 17 2.98 16.33 -5.88
N ARG A 18 2.33 16.33 -7.04
CA ARG A 18 1.49 17.44 -7.51
C ARG A 18 0.01 17.21 -7.25
N THR A 19 -0.48 16.02 -7.56
CA THR A 19 -1.90 15.70 -7.43
C THR A 19 -2.06 14.31 -6.84
N ARG A 20 -3.15 14.12 -6.07
CA ARG A 20 -3.52 12.86 -5.41
C ARG A 20 -2.33 12.19 -4.70
N PRO A 21 -1.88 12.73 -3.54
CA PRO A 21 -0.88 12.03 -2.74
C PRO A 21 -1.41 10.66 -2.32
N VAL A 22 -0.59 9.65 -2.55
CA VAL A 22 -0.84 8.27 -2.11
C VAL A 22 0.40 7.83 -1.35
N HIS A 23 0.19 7.37 -0.12
CA HIS A 23 1.25 6.84 0.72
C HIS A 23 1.59 5.40 0.29
N MET A 24 2.86 5.01 0.35
CA MET A 24 3.29 3.65 -0.03
C MET A 24 2.49 2.55 0.70
N TYR A 25 2.22 2.71 1.99
CA TYR A 25 1.38 1.78 2.77
C TYR A 25 -0.08 1.68 2.30
N GLU A 26 -0.67 2.66 1.60
CA GLU A 26 -2.00 2.51 0.99
C GLU A 26 -1.94 1.57 -0.23
N ILE A 27 -0.86 1.64 -1.01
CA ILE A 27 -0.61 0.70 -2.12
C ILE A 27 -0.41 -0.72 -1.58
N LEU A 28 0.42 -0.89 -0.54
CA LEU A 28 0.64 -2.19 0.09
C LEU A 28 -0.65 -2.76 0.71
N ALA A 29 -1.46 -1.93 1.38
CA ALA A 29 -2.76 -2.34 1.91
C ALA A 29 -3.68 -2.85 0.79
N THR A 30 -3.70 -2.18 -0.36
CA THR A 30 -4.46 -2.62 -1.54
C THR A 30 -4.01 -4.00 -2.02
N ILE A 31 -2.70 -4.20 -2.16
CA ILE A 31 -2.12 -5.48 -2.61
C ILE A 31 -2.50 -6.60 -1.63
N TYR A 32 -2.31 -6.38 -0.32
CA TYR A 32 -2.65 -7.37 0.69
C TYR A 32 -4.14 -7.71 0.70
N GLN A 33 -5.02 -6.71 0.58
CA GLN A 33 -6.46 -6.95 0.50
C GLN A 33 -6.83 -7.78 -0.73
N GLN A 34 -6.24 -7.50 -1.91
CA GLN A 34 -6.49 -8.26 -3.13
C GLN A 34 -5.95 -9.70 -3.06
N LEU A 35 -4.91 -9.94 -2.25
CA LEU A 35 -4.40 -11.28 -1.95
C LEU A 35 -5.17 -11.99 -0.83
N GLY A 36 -6.19 -11.35 -0.23
CA GLY A 36 -6.94 -11.91 0.91
C GLY A 36 -6.15 -11.93 2.22
N VAL A 37 -5.06 -11.16 2.31
CA VAL A 37 -4.23 -11.02 3.51
C VAL A 37 -4.78 -9.88 4.36
N SER A 38 -5.10 -10.17 5.63
CA SER A 38 -5.50 -9.14 6.58
C SER A 38 -4.36 -8.14 6.79
N THR A 39 -4.63 -6.85 6.65
CA THR A 39 -3.65 -5.78 6.90
C THR A 39 -3.28 -5.63 8.38
N ASP A 40 -4.10 -6.20 9.26
CA ASP A 40 -3.87 -6.25 10.71
C ASP A 40 -3.15 -7.54 11.14
N ALA A 41 -2.76 -8.39 10.19
CA ALA A 41 -2.05 -9.62 10.49
C ALA A 41 -0.68 -9.34 11.13
N ILE A 42 -0.31 -10.21 12.07
CA ILE A 42 0.99 -10.23 12.72
C ILE A 42 1.68 -11.53 12.29
N PHE A 43 2.94 -11.43 11.86
CA PHE A 43 3.80 -12.57 11.62
C PHE A 43 4.96 -12.54 12.63
N HIS A 44 5.52 -13.70 12.92
CA HIS A 44 6.68 -13.81 13.81
C HIS A 44 7.95 -13.93 12.97
N ASP A 45 8.96 -13.12 13.27
CA ASP A 45 10.27 -13.24 12.63
C ASP A 45 11.02 -14.51 13.10
N LEU A 46 12.24 -14.72 12.59
CA LEU A 46 13.06 -15.89 12.96
C LEU A 46 13.45 -15.93 14.45
N SER A 47 13.36 -14.80 15.16
CA SER A 47 13.57 -14.69 16.60
C SER A 47 12.25 -14.68 17.39
N ASN A 48 11.15 -15.07 16.74
CA ASN A 48 9.80 -15.10 17.28
C ASN A 48 9.24 -13.72 17.70
N ARG A 49 9.80 -12.61 17.21
CA ARG A 49 9.28 -11.27 17.50
C ARG A 49 8.04 -10.99 16.65
N PRO A 50 6.94 -10.47 17.24
CA PRO A 50 5.75 -10.11 16.48
C PRO A 50 6.03 -8.88 15.61
N MET A 51 5.80 -9.02 14.32
CA MET A 51 5.94 -7.97 13.32
C MET A 51 4.59 -7.79 12.60
N PRO A 52 4.07 -6.56 12.50
CA PRO A 52 2.87 -6.32 11.71
C PRO A 52 3.21 -6.49 10.22
N VAL A 53 2.28 -7.08 9.46
CA VAL A 53 2.43 -7.20 8.00
C VAL A 53 2.51 -5.83 7.32
N LEU A 54 1.87 -4.81 7.92
CA LEU A 54 1.91 -3.43 7.49
C LEU A 54 2.44 -2.54 8.62
N SER A 55 3.58 -1.88 8.41
CA SER A 55 4.23 -1.10 9.48
C SER A 55 3.45 0.15 9.92
N LYS A 56 2.51 0.62 9.10
CA LYS A 56 1.60 1.72 9.43
C LYS A 56 0.19 1.35 8.98
N PRO A 57 -0.83 1.44 9.85
CA PRO A 57 -2.20 1.16 9.45
C PRO A 57 -2.64 2.19 8.40
N MET A 58 -3.06 1.69 7.24
CA MET A 58 -3.56 2.47 6.12
C MET A 58 -4.70 1.72 5.45
N ARG A 59 -5.57 2.47 4.77
CA ARG A 59 -6.65 1.89 3.97
C ARG A 59 -6.14 1.61 2.56
N ALA A 60 -6.74 0.62 1.91
CA ALA A 60 -6.53 0.39 0.50
C ALA A 60 -7.01 1.59 -0.33
N VAL A 61 -6.38 1.79 -1.48
CA VAL A 61 -6.80 2.77 -2.47
C VAL A 61 -8.01 2.19 -3.19
N GLU A 62 -9.20 2.75 -2.94
CA GLU A 62 -10.46 2.26 -3.51
C GLU A 62 -10.44 2.21 -5.05
N GLU A 63 -9.73 3.14 -5.68
CA GLU A 63 -9.55 3.23 -7.14
C GLU A 63 -8.85 1.98 -7.72
N LEU A 64 -8.12 1.22 -6.90
CA LEU A 64 -7.38 0.02 -7.31
C LEU A 64 -8.11 -1.30 -6.97
N LEU A 65 -9.16 -1.27 -6.15
CA LEU A 65 -9.94 -2.45 -5.74
C LEU A 65 -10.85 -2.97 -6.86
#